data_AF-A0A847L3W0-F1
#
_entry.id   AF-A0A847L3W0-F1
#
_cell.length_a   1.000
_cell.length_b   1.000
_cell.length_c   1.000
_cell.angle_alpha   90.00
_cell.angle_beta   90.00
_cell.angle_gamma   90.00
#
_symmetry.space_group_name_H-M   'P 1'
#
loop_
_entity.id
_entity.type
_entity.pdbx_description
1 polymer ?
#
loop_
_entity_poly.entity_id
_entity_poly.type
_entity_poly.pdbx_seq_one_letter_code
_entity_poly.pdbx_strand_id
1 'polypeptide(L)'
;MWKNTMFKLNNEIKITIENIPLPWIPKIELYYPDLPQFPLIYINTYNVNNQRIIACPVAVSYQIVEDSCNAIFTVLTNVESNELNNKKIKAELSERIGHSKKISKEDIIGCCNGNEQYITLFTDLWEYIQFSYGEYVPYGKFYEEIFSIIRFVAAWVPKTGRQSEMRMLYNFMSAFGERIVMPKKWEHLEFYIIPNLYDITNNNISDFPKFSILETAMKKLFDKYFVKNITIDEIDFKVMDKAWEQNKNNFISNVTDPMFSTGILSESEKFYAETLVDAFNRHAWRAAFFISSYMNIKSDYSKWTKQFFVNFYKNGNKLKGYSEKVIACFLQQGFLNPEVIPIDTWIKTFYEFPLGIDTTSQFFNDFSNLGKLERIIWLSSQSNKTNMKTFFDILWCQRYGTSGNKELRGINPISCYSCQLKNSCVGVSKNRFTTVKLLDESKEDDLSSIFGSNPKLTYICVVKNGVPKRCYIRKRNNATLIDEFSGYLLTAKNKLPDRLLDKDIISFKEFVFSVN
;
A
#
# COMPACT_ATOMS: atom_id res chain seq x y z
N MET A 1 -25.91 30.49 -16.54
CA MET A 1 -25.84 30.89 -15.12
C MET A 1 -25.32 29.70 -14.34
N TRP A 2 -24.08 29.75 -13.87
CA TRP A 2 -23.56 28.71 -12.97
C TRP A 2 -24.15 28.98 -11.59
N LYS A 3 -24.97 28.06 -11.08
CA LYS A 3 -25.42 28.10 -9.69
C LYS A 3 -24.16 27.93 -8.84
N ASN A 4 -23.78 28.96 -8.08
CA ASN A 4 -22.64 28.88 -7.19
C ASN A 4 -23.06 28.03 -5.98
N THR A 5 -23.02 26.70 -6.12
CA THR A 5 -23.47 25.76 -5.10
C THR A 5 -22.41 25.69 -4.00
N MET A 6 -22.48 26.63 -3.07
CA MET A 6 -21.56 26.69 -1.94
C MET A 6 -22.02 25.73 -0.85
N PHE A 7 -21.31 24.61 -0.71
CA PHE A 7 -21.56 23.64 0.35
C PHE A 7 -21.09 24.17 1.71
N LYS A 8 -21.86 23.89 2.77
CA LYS A 8 -21.60 24.38 4.13
C LYS A 8 -21.80 23.28 5.17
N LEU A 9 -20.95 23.21 6.19
CA LEU A 9 -21.13 22.32 7.35
C LEU A 9 -21.64 23.11 8.54
N ASN A 10 -22.96 23.27 8.63
CA ASN A 10 -23.58 24.17 9.62
C ASN A 10 -23.81 23.51 10.98
N ASN A 11 -23.65 22.19 11.09
CA ASN A 11 -23.98 21.42 12.28
C ASN A 11 -22.71 20.81 12.89
N GLU A 12 -22.59 20.85 14.21
CA GLU A 12 -21.55 20.15 14.98
C GLU A 12 -22.24 19.04 15.79
N ILE A 13 -21.86 17.78 15.56
CA ILE A 13 -22.43 16.60 16.22
C ILE A 13 -21.34 15.77 16.89
N LYS A 14 -21.76 14.88 17.80
CA LYS A 14 -20.89 13.89 18.44
C LYS A 14 -21.23 12.48 17.94
N ILE A 15 -20.22 11.73 17.53
CA ILE A 15 -20.34 10.34 17.10
C ILE A 15 -19.36 9.49 17.90
N THR A 16 -19.88 8.47 18.57
CA THR A 16 -19.04 7.54 19.36
C THR A 16 -18.88 6.22 18.62
N ILE A 17 -17.62 5.79 18.45
CA ILE A 17 -17.25 4.43 18.07
C ILE A 17 -16.73 3.72 19.32
N GLU A 18 -17.35 2.61 19.67
CA GLU A 18 -17.10 1.90 20.92
C GLU A 18 -16.11 0.75 20.73
N ASN A 19 -15.49 0.30 21.82
CA ASN A 19 -14.68 -0.94 21.86
C ASN A 19 -13.53 -0.95 20.84
N ILE A 20 -12.80 0.15 20.74
CA ILE A 20 -11.57 0.25 19.94
C ILE A 20 -10.40 -0.26 20.78
N PRO A 21 -9.52 -1.13 20.25
CA PRO A 21 -8.30 -1.53 20.97
C PRO A 21 -7.43 -0.32 21.34
N LEU A 22 -6.93 -0.26 22.58
CA LEU A 22 -6.08 0.85 23.04
C LEU A 22 -4.91 1.19 22.10
N PRO A 23 -4.20 0.20 21.49
CA PRO A 23 -3.12 0.51 20.57
C PRO A 23 -3.52 1.28 19.31
N TRP A 24 -4.81 1.42 19.00
CA TRP A 24 -5.29 2.18 17.85
C TRP A 24 -5.34 3.69 18.10
N ILE A 25 -5.36 4.15 19.35
CA ILE A 25 -5.40 5.59 19.71
C ILE A 25 -4.39 6.43 18.92
N PRO A 26 -3.08 6.11 18.89
CA PRO A 26 -2.10 6.90 18.14
C PRO A 26 -2.18 6.69 16.61
N LYS A 27 -3.01 5.75 16.13
CA LYS A 27 -3.11 5.37 14.71
C LYS A 27 -4.33 5.98 14.01
N ILE A 28 -5.28 6.52 14.77
CA ILE A 28 -6.43 7.27 14.22
C ILE A 28 -5.97 8.71 14.00
N GLU A 29 -5.61 9.01 12.75
CA GLU A 29 -5.14 10.33 12.33
C GLU A 29 -6.28 11.12 11.67
N LEU A 30 -6.65 12.26 12.23
CA LEU A 30 -7.57 13.21 11.57
C LEU A 30 -6.84 14.15 10.61
N TYR A 31 -5.56 14.42 10.89
CA TYR A 31 -4.72 15.37 10.16
C TYR A 31 -3.33 14.79 9.98
N TYR A 32 -2.67 15.17 8.89
CA TYR A 32 -1.27 14.82 8.67
C TYR A 32 -0.37 15.98 9.18
N PRO A 33 0.72 15.74 9.93
CA PRO A 33 1.52 16.81 10.52
C PRO A 33 2.07 17.84 9.54
N ASP A 34 2.47 17.43 8.34
CA ASP A 34 2.96 18.37 7.30
C ASP A 34 1.81 19.10 6.55
N LEU A 35 0.56 18.78 6.87
CA LEU A 35 -0.63 19.34 6.24
C LEU A 35 -1.78 19.48 7.27
N PRO A 36 -1.59 20.27 8.35
CA PRO A 36 -2.45 20.25 9.53
C PRO A 36 -3.83 20.86 9.29
N GLN A 37 -4.01 21.65 8.23
CA GLN A 37 -5.29 22.29 7.88
C GLN A 37 -6.18 21.43 6.99
N PHE A 38 -5.67 20.32 6.44
CA PHE A 38 -6.39 19.45 5.52
C PHE A 38 -6.87 18.18 6.25
N PRO A 39 -8.18 18.01 6.48
CA PRO A 39 -8.72 16.81 7.10
C PRO A 39 -8.47 15.57 6.23
N LEU A 40 -8.02 14.48 6.86
CA LEU A 40 -7.75 13.20 6.17
C LEU A 40 -8.99 12.32 6.03
N ILE A 41 -9.95 12.43 6.96
CA ILE A 41 -11.18 11.65 6.92
C ILE A 41 -12.22 12.37 6.07
N TYR A 42 -12.51 11.77 4.92
CA TYR A 42 -13.43 12.31 3.92
C TYR A 42 -14.75 11.50 3.88
N ILE A 43 -15.87 12.16 4.18
CA ILE A 43 -17.22 11.58 4.08
C ILE A 43 -18.06 12.45 3.14
N ASN A 44 -18.37 11.91 1.97
CA ASN A 44 -19.33 12.44 1.00
C ASN A 44 -20.21 11.29 0.49
N THR A 45 -21.44 11.19 0.98
CA THR A 45 -22.34 10.06 0.73
C THR A 45 -23.79 10.53 0.61
N TYR A 46 -24.70 9.59 0.43
CA TYR A 46 -26.15 9.82 0.43
C TYR A 46 -26.82 8.96 1.50
N ASN A 47 -27.86 9.49 2.13
CA ASN A 47 -28.76 8.68 2.94
C ASN A 47 -29.83 8.00 2.07
N VAL A 48 -30.68 7.21 2.71
CA VAL A 48 -31.77 6.46 2.04
C VAL A 48 -32.82 7.35 1.38
N ASN A 49 -32.88 8.64 1.75
CA ASN A 49 -33.80 9.63 1.17
C ASN A 49 -33.14 10.44 0.03
N ASN A 50 -31.99 9.98 -0.49
CA ASN A 50 -31.17 10.68 -1.49
C ASN A 50 -30.73 12.09 -1.06
N GLN A 51 -30.66 12.37 0.25
CA GLN A 51 -30.05 13.59 0.75
C GLN A 51 -28.54 13.39 0.87
N ARG A 52 -27.76 14.32 0.28
CA ARG A 52 -26.30 14.31 0.39
C ARG A 52 -25.87 14.60 1.83
N ILE A 53 -25.03 13.73 2.37
CA ILE A 53 -24.33 13.91 3.64
C ILE A 53 -22.86 14.16 3.35
N ILE A 54 -22.40 15.33 3.77
CA ILE A 54 -21.00 15.71 3.84
C ILE A 54 -20.65 15.81 5.32
N ALA A 55 -19.59 15.13 5.73
CA ALA A 55 -19.14 15.15 7.12
C ALA A 55 -17.61 15.19 7.23
N CYS A 56 -17.13 15.96 8.19
CA CYS A 56 -15.71 16.17 8.47
C CYS A 56 -15.47 15.99 9.98
N PRO A 57 -14.88 14.86 10.43
CA PRO A 57 -14.41 14.73 11.79
C PRO A 57 -13.26 15.70 12.05
N VAL A 58 -13.39 16.56 13.05
CA VAL A 58 -12.42 17.64 13.35
C VAL A 58 -11.70 17.47 14.69
N ALA A 59 -12.22 16.62 15.57
CA ALA A 59 -11.56 16.26 16.82
C ALA A 59 -11.99 14.87 17.25
N VAL A 60 -11.14 14.19 18.02
CA VAL A 60 -11.43 12.91 18.66
C VAL A 60 -10.94 12.95 20.10
N SER A 61 -11.77 12.48 21.03
CA SER A 61 -11.41 12.24 22.43
C SER A 61 -11.64 10.77 22.78
N TYR A 62 -10.83 10.21 23.65
CA TYR A 62 -10.89 8.79 24.01
C TYR A 62 -11.32 8.60 25.46
N GLN A 63 -12.32 7.75 25.68
CA GLN A 63 -12.70 7.26 27.00
C GLN A 63 -12.21 5.82 27.15
N ILE A 64 -11.24 5.61 28.03
CA ILE A 64 -10.63 4.28 28.27
C ILE A 64 -11.59 3.41 29.10
N VAL A 65 -11.77 2.16 28.66
CA VAL A 65 -12.57 1.12 29.33
C VAL A 65 -11.76 -0.18 29.27
N GLU A 66 -11.13 -0.51 30.40
CA GLU A 66 -10.23 -1.68 30.54
C GLU A 66 -9.15 -1.69 29.43
N ASP A 67 -9.13 -2.73 28.59
CA ASP A 67 -8.17 -2.93 27.49
C ASP A 67 -8.64 -2.31 26.15
N SER A 68 -9.69 -1.49 26.19
CA SER A 68 -10.29 -0.83 25.03
C SER A 68 -10.61 0.64 25.29
N CYS A 69 -11.11 1.35 24.29
CA CYS A 69 -11.62 2.70 24.44
C CYS A 69 -12.82 3.00 23.53
N ASN A 70 -13.60 4.00 23.94
CA ASN A 70 -14.61 4.63 23.10
C ASN A 70 -14.01 5.90 22.50
N ALA A 71 -13.96 5.99 21.17
CA ALA A 71 -13.55 7.18 20.45
C ALA A 71 -14.76 8.07 20.16
N ILE A 72 -14.76 9.27 20.75
CA ILE A 72 -15.83 10.25 20.65
C ILE A 72 -15.37 11.34 19.67
N PHE A 73 -15.92 11.32 18.46
CA PHE A 73 -15.59 12.27 17.41
C PHE A 73 -16.50 13.49 17.45
N THR A 74 -15.90 14.68 17.37
CA THR A 74 -16.59 15.91 16.97
C THR A 74 -16.63 15.95 15.45
N VAL A 75 -17.83 15.96 14.87
CA VAL A 75 -18.05 15.90 13.42
C VAL A 75 -18.82 17.12 12.97
N LEU A 76 -18.30 17.82 11.97
CA LEU A 76 -19.02 18.88 11.28
C LEU A 76 -19.78 18.29 10.10
N THR A 77 -21.04 18.67 9.90
CA THR A 77 -21.86 18.13 8.81
C THR A 77 -22.86 19.15 8.25
N ASN A 78 -23.28 18.95 7.00
CA ASN A 78 -24.30 19.76 6.33
C ASN A 78 -25.73 19.39 6.73
N VAL A 79 -25.94 18.22 7.35
CA VAL A 79 -27.28 17.73 7.73
C VAL A 79 -27.53 17.88 9.23
N GLU A 80 -28.81 18.02 9.60
CA GLU A 80 -29.20 18.06 11.01
C GLU A 80 -29.00 16.69 11.69
N SER A 81 -28.74 16.75 13.00
CA SER A 81 -28.62 15.57 13.85
C SER A 81 -29.99 14.89 13.98
N ASN A 82 -30.06 13.66 13.49
CA ASN A 82 -31.17 12.75 13.72
C ASN A 82 -30.66 11.31 13.64
N GLU A 83 -31.47 10.34 14.05
CA GLU A 83 -31.07 8.94 14.12
C GLU A 83 -30.54 8.42 12.77
N LEU A 84 -31.23 8.70 11.66
CA LEU A 84 -30.87 8.24 10.32
C LEU A 84 -29.50 8.78 9.89
N ASN A 85 -29.31 10.08 9.99
CA ASN A 85 -28.07 10.75 9.58
C ASN A 85 -26.91 10.36 10.50
N ASN A 86 -27.12 10.31 11.82
CA ASN A 86 -26.09 9.94 12.79
C ASN A 86 -25.66 8.48 12.59
N LYS A 87 -26.59 7.57 12.30
CA LYS A 87 -26.28 6.17 11.98
C LYS A 87 -25.47 6.06 10.71
N LYS A 88 -25.81 6.81 9.66
CA LYS A 88 -25.05 6.82 8.39
C LYS A 88 -23.64 7.39 8.57
N ILE A 89 -23.50 8.52 9.28
CA ILE A 89 -22.19 9.11 9.58
C ILE A 89 -21.35 8.16 10.45
N LYS A 90 -21.95 7.53 11.47
CA LYS A 90 -21.27 6.53 12.32
C LYS A 90 -20.78 5.34 11.49
N ALA A 91 -21.59 4.83 10.56
CA ALA A 91 -21.21 3.75 9.67
C ALA A 91 -20.02 4.14 8.76
N GLU A 92 -20.10 5.29 8.08
CA GLU A 92 -18.98 5.76 7.24
C GLU A 92 -17.72 6.00 8.09
N LEU A 93 -17.84 6.63 9.26
CA LEU A 93 -16.69 6.86 10.13
C LEU A 93 -16.05 5.54 10.60
N SER A 94 -16.87 4.54 10.94
CA SER A 94 -16.41 3.19 11.28
C SER A 94 -15.64 2.54 10.12
N GLU A 95 -16.04 2.77 8.87
CA GLU A 95 -15.29 2.34 7.69
C GLU A 95 -13.95 3.08 7.57
N ARG A 96 -13.96 4.42 7.69
CA ARG A 96 -12.77 5.27 7.49
C ARG A 96 -11.65 5.00 8.49
N ILE A 97 -11.98 4.54 9.70
CA ILE A 97 -10.99 4.15 10.71
C ILE A 97 -10.69 2.65 10.72
N GLY A 98 -11.33 1.86 9.85
CA GLY A 98 -11.14 0.41 9.77
C GLY A 98 -11.72 -0.39 10.94
N HIS A 99 -12.74 0.14 11.62
CA HIS A 99 -13.42 -0.58 12.70
C HIS A 99 -14.48 -1.55 12.16
N SER A 100 -15.10 -1.23 11.01
CA SER A 100 -16.23 -1.96 10.43
C SER A 100 -15.93 -3.43 10.08
N LYS A 101 -14.73 -3.71 9.57
CA LYS A 101 -14.31 -5.03 9.06
C LYS A 101 -12.99 -5.47 9.65
N LYS A 102 -12.69 -5.01 10.87
CA LYS A 102 -11.46 -5.29 11.62
C LYS A 102 -11.07 -6.76 11.55
N ILE A 103 -9.77 -7.01 11.47
CA ILE A 103 -9.18 -8.34 11.23
C ILE A 103 -8.85 -8.98 12.57
N SER A 104 -9.28 -10.24 12.78
CA SER A 104 -8.83 -11.08 13.90
C SER A 104 -7.76 -12.10 13.46
N LYS A 105 -7.23 -12.88 14.41
CA LYS A 105 -6.33 -14.00 14.12
C LYS A 105 -6.99 -15.05 13.22
N GLU A 106 -8.24 -15.38 13.50
CA GLU A 106 -9.03 -16.40 12.80
C GLU A 106 -9.26 -16.02 11.33
N ASP A 107 -9.47 -14.72 11.05
CA ASP A 107 -9.57 -14.23 9.68
C ASP A 107 -8.31 -14.58 8.86
N ILE A 108 -7.14 -14.42 9.47
CA ILE A 108 -5.84 -14.63 8.81
C ILE A 108 -5.51 -16.11 8.65
N ILE A 109 -5.85 -16.92 9.65
CA ILE A 109 -5.79 -18.38 9.53
C ILE A 109 -6.71 -18.84 8.39
N GLY A 110 -7.93 -18.27 8.30
CA GLY A 110 -8.87 -18.54 7.22
C GLY A 110 -8.32 -18.20 5.83
N CYS A 111 -7.53 -17.13 5.70
CA CYS A 111 -6.88 -16.74 4.44
C CYS A 111 -5.96 -17.85 3.89
N CYS A 112 -5.42 -18.72 4.74
CA CYS A 112 -4.45 -19.76 4.38
C CYS A 112 -5.09 -21.02 3.73
N ASN A 113 -6.42 -21.07 3.59
CA ASN A 113 -7.16 -22.15 2.92
C ASN A 113 -6.79 -23.57 3.44
N GLY A 114 -6.52 -23.71 4.74
CA GLY A 114 -6.16 -24.99 5.36
C GLY A 114 -4.71 -25.44 5.17
N ASN A 115 -3.83 -24.60 4.61
CA ASN A 115 -2.41 -24.94 4.52
C ASN A 115 -1.70 -24.75 5.87
N GLU A 116 -1.41 -25.87 6.54
CA GLU A 116 -0.80 -25.90 7.88
C GLU A 116 0.53 -25.14 8.00
N GLN A 117 1.36 -25.11 6.94
CA GLN A 117 2.64 -24.39 6.99
C GLN A 117 2.42 -22.88 7.05
N TYR A 118 1.47 -22.37 6.26
CA TYR A 118 1.12 -20.95 6.27
C TYR A 118 0.36 -20.57 7.55
N ILE A 119 -0.55 -21.44 8.02
CA ILE A 119 -1.27 -21.25 9.28
C ILE A 119 -0.28 -21.11 10.44
N THR A 120 0.73 -21.98 10.53
CA THR A 120 1.75 -21.93 11.58
C THR A 120 2.52 -20.60 11.52
N LEU A 121 3.01 -20.20 10.34
CA LEU A 121 3.74 -18.94 10.18
C LEU A 121 2.90 -17.72 10.58
N PHE A 122 1.65 -17.64 10.11
CA PHE A 122 0.79 -16.50 10.43
C PHE A 122 0.32 -16.51 11.89
N THR A 123 0.22 -17.68 12.52
CA THR A 123 -0.05 -17.81 13.95
C THR A 123 1.06 -17.19 14.79
N ASP A 124 2.33 -17.53 14.50
CA ASP A 124 3.49 -16.96 15.18
C ASP A 124 3.63 -15.46 14.89
N LEU A 125 3.43 -15.06 13.63
CA LEU A 125 3.48 -13.65 13.24
C LEU A 125 2.40 -12.81 13.95
N TRP A 126 1.23 -13.40 14.21
CA TRP A 126 0.12 -12.72 14.88
C TRP A 126 0.49 -12.27 16.29
N GLU A 127 1.32 -13.01 17.02
CA GLU A 127 1.73 -12.61 18.38
C GLU A 127 2.37 -11.22 18.41
N TYR A 128 3.21 -10.92 17.41
CA TYR A 128 3.85 -9.61 17.22
C TYR A 128 2.85 -8.52 16.84
N ILE A 129 1.89 -8.86 15.97
CA ILE A 129 0.82 -7.97 15.52
C ILE A 129 -0.09 -7.62 16.70
N GLN A 130 -0.57 -8.62 17.43
CA GLN A 130 -1.46 -8.48 18.58
C GLN A 130 -0.82 -7.61 19.66
N PHE A 131 0.46 -7.77 19.93
CA PHE A 131 1.19 -6.91 20.87
C PHE A 131 1.13 -5.42 20.49
N SER A 132 1.14 -5.08 19.20
CA SER A 132 1.23 -3.69 18.71
C SER A 132 -0.10 -3.08 18.26
N TYR A 133 -1.11 -3.91 17.98
CA TYR A 133 -2.41 -3.49 17.46
C TYR A 133 -3.59 -3.92 18.34
N GLY A 134 -3.39 -4.86 19.28
CA GLY A 134 -4.44 -5.50 20.07
C GLY A 134 -5.05 -6.71 19.35
N GLU A 135 -6.13 -7.26 19.90
CA GLU A 135 -6.85 -8.42 19.34
C GLU A 135 -7.36 -8.22 17.91
N TYR A 136 -7.43 -6.97 17.44
CA TYR A 136 -7.89 -6.64 16.11
C TYR A 136 -6.98 -5.64 15.41
N VAL A 137 -6.86 -5.79 14.09
CA VAL A 137 -6.18 -4.85 13.20
C VAL A 137 -7.21 -4.05 12.39
N PRO A 138 -7.01 -2.73 12.18
CA PRO A 138 -7.94 -1.92 11.39
C PRO A 138 -8.05 -2.41 9.95
N TYR A 139 -9.29 -2.59 9.48
CA TYR A 139 -9.65 -2.91 8.11
C TYR A 139 -11.07 -2.46 7.78
N GLY A 140 -11.26 -1.88 6.61
CA GLY A 140 -12.53 -1.31 6.16
C GLY A 140 -12.33 -0.44 4.93
N LYS A 141 -13.40 0.23 4.51
CA LYS A 141 -13.36 1.22 3.44
C LYS A 141 -12.74 2.52 3.95
N PHE A 142 -11.42 2.55 4.01
CA PHE A 142 -10.64 3.67 4.54
C PHE A 142 -10.88 5.00 3.79
N TYR A 143 -11.32 4.94 2.54
CA TYR A 143 -11.52 6.11 1.69
C TYR A 143 -12.82 6.00 0.88
N GLU A 144 -13.43 7.14 0.55
CA GLU A 144 -14.47 7.16 -0.49
C GLU A 144 -13.86 6.80 -1.85
N GLU A 145 -14.63 6.20 -2.74
CA GLU A 145 -14.19 5.57 -3.99
C GLU A 145 -13.40 6.53 -4.89
N ILE A 146 -13.95 7.70 -5.23
CA ILE A 146 -13.29 8.65 -6.14
C ILE A 146 -12.09 9.29 -5.46
N PHE A 147 -12.26 9.66 -4.20
CA PHE A 147 -11.17 10.16 -3.35
C PHE A 147 -10.00 9.17 -3.29
N SER A 148 -10.30 7.87 -3.20
CA SER A 148 -9.29 6.81 -3.11
C SER A 148 -8.46 6.70 -4.39
N ILE A 149 -9.08 6.85 -5.57
CA ILE A 149 -8.36 6.84 -6.85
C ILE A 149 -7.31 7.95 -6.85
N ILE A 150 -7.70 9.18 -6.48
CA ILE A 150 -6.79 10.34 -6.42
C ILE A 150 -5.65 10.09 -5.45
N ARG A 151 -5.98 9.64 -4.24
CA ARG A 151 -5.01 9.35 -3.19
C ARG A 151 -3.99 8.30 -3.64
N PHE A 152 -4.43 7.20 -4.25
CA PHE A 152 -3.51 6.12 -4.61
C PHE A 152 -2.72 6.40 -5.89
N VAL A 153 -3.22 7.24 -6.80
CA VAL A 153 -2.40 7.83 -7.87
C VAL A 153 -1.29 8.69 -7.26
N ALA A 154 -1.60 9.50 -6.24
CA ALA A 154 -0.60 10.27 -5.50
C ALA A 154 0.40 9.37 -4.73
N ALA A 155 -0.03 8.18 -4.28
CA ALA A 155 0.85 7.21 -3.60
C ALA A 155 1.77 6.43 -4.56
N TRP A 156 1.67 6.62 -5.87
CA TRP A 156 2.53 5.94 -6.85
C TRP A 156 3.92 6.58 -6.92
N VAL A 157 4.91 5.90 -6.33
CA VAL A 157 6.34 6.27 -6.30
C VAL A 157 6.59 7.75 -5.88
N PRO A 158 6.05 8.20 -4.74
CA PRO A 158 6.25 9.57 -4.27
C PRO A 158 7.69 9.80 -3.82
N LYS A 159 8.29 10.95 -4.19
CA LYS A 159 9.71 11.25 -3.90
C LYS A 159 10.04 11.25 -2.40
N THR A 160 9.15 11.77 -1.57
CA THR A 160 9.33 11.86 -0.10
C THR A 160 8.31 11.00 0.67
N GLY A 161 7.84 9.90 0.07
CA GLY A 161 6.88 9.00 0.72
C GLY A 161 5.53 9.68 1.00
N ARG A 162 4.96 9.41 2.17
CA ARG A 162 3.63 9.89 2.60
C ARG A 162 3.48 11.41 2.54
N GLN A 163 4.55 12.16 2.81
CA GLN A 163 4.51 13.62 2.73
C GLN A 163 4.17 14.12 1.30
N SER A 164 4.83 13.58 0.28
CA SER A 164 4.54 13.94 -1.11
C SER A 164 3.19 13.39 -1.58
N GLU A 165 2.75 12.24 -1.07
CA GLU A 165 1.40 11.70 -1.32
C GLU A 165 0.33 12.68 -0.84
N MET A 166 0.39 13.10 0.43
CA MET A 166 -0.60 14.00 1.03
C MET A 166 -0.63 15.38 0.35
N ARG A 167 0.53 15.92 -0.03
CA ARG A 167 0.59 17.20 -0.78
C ARG A 167 -0.05 17.11 -2.16
N MET A 168 0.17 16.02 -2.91
CA MET A 168 -0.47 15.84 -4.22
C MET A 168 -1.97 15.64 -4.08
N LEU A 169 -2.42 14.88 -3.08
CA LEU A 169 -3.84 14.74 -2.75
C LEU A 169 -4.48 16.10 -2.48
N TYR A 170 -3.86 16.91 -1.60
CA TYR A 170 -4.31 18.27 -1.34
C TYR A 170 -4.34 19.14 -2.61
N ASN A 171 -3.26 19.17 -3.39
CA ASN A 171 -3.19 19.97 -4.61
C ASN A 171 -4.32 19.61 -5.59
N PHE A 172 -4.63 18.32 -5.72
CA PHE A 172 -5.76 17.88 -6.54
C PHE A 172 -7.08 18.39 -5.95
N MET A 173 -7.32 18.13 -4.67
CA MET A 173 -8.57 18.49 -4.00
C MET A 173 -8.80 20.01 -4.00
N SER A 174 -7.76 20.83 -3.83
CA SER A 174 -7.86 22.29 -3.88
C SER A 174 -8.10 22.82 -5.30
N ALA A 175 -7.47 22.19 -6.31
CA ALA A 175 -7.59 22.61 -7.71
C ALA A 175 -8.96 22.25 -8.31
N PHE A 176 -9.47 21.05 -8.01
CA PHE A 176 -10.64 20.48 -8.69
C PHE A 176 -11.85 20.26 -7.80
N GLY A 177 -11.70 20.39 -6.49
CA GLY A 177 -12.79 20.29 -5.53
C GLY A 177 -13.45 21.64 -5.22
N GLU A 178 -14.70 21.56 -4.78
CA GLU A 178 -15.44 22.69 -4.25
C GLU A 178 -15.12 22.87 -2.77
N ARG A 179 -14.66 24.07 -2.41
CA ARG A 179 -14.30 24.38 -1.03
C ARG A 179 -15.55 24.45 -0.17
N ILE A 180 -15.53 23.72 0.93
CA ILE A 180 -16.57 23.71 1.94
C ILE A 180 -16.44 24.94 2.84
N VAL A 181 -17.56 25.60 3.11
CA VAL A 181 -17.63 26.64 4.14
C VAL A 181 -17.71 25.97 5.51
N MET A 182 -16.66 26.19 6.29
CA MET A 182 -16.57 25.73 7.67
C MET A 182 -17.23 26.75 8.61
N PRO A 183 -17.77 26.33 9.77
CA PRO A 183 -18.15 27.25 10.84
C PRO A 183 -16.96 28.11 11.28
N LYS A 184 -17.23 29.32 11.79
CA LYS A 184 -16.20 30.28 12.24
C LYS A 184 -15.13 29.65 13.16
N LYS A 185 -15.55 28.80 14.11
CA LYS A 185 -14.66 28.06 15.02
C LYS A 185 -13.61 27.19 14.29
N TRP A 186 -13.93 26.73 13.09
CA TRP A 186 -13.14 25.79 12.29
C TRP A 186 -12.73 26.38 10.93
N GLU A 187 -12.79 27.71 10.77
CA GLU A 187 -12.55 28.40 9.49
C GLU A 187 -11.11 28.27 8.95
N HIS A 188 -10.17 27.91 9.83
CA HIS A 188 -8.78 27.63 9.49
C HIS A 188 -8.59 26.30 8.74
N LEU A 189 -9.61 25.44 8.70
CA LEU A 189 -9.56 24.18 7.97
C LEU A 189 -9.87 24.37 6.49
N GLU A 190 -9.15 23.64 5.65
CA GLU A 190 -9.37 23.57 4.22
C GLU A 190 -9.94 22.21 3.84
N PHE A 191 -11.26 22.18 3.64
CA PHE A 191 -11.98 20.98 3.24
C PHE A 191 -12.61 21.19 1.88
N TYR A 192 -12.39 20.24 0.97
CA TYR A 192 -12.84 20.32 -0.42
C TYR A 192 -13.60 19.06 -0.75
N ILE A 193 -14.67 19.16 -1.52
CA ILE A 193 -15.42 18.00 -2.02
C ILE A 193 -15.40 17.88 -3.53
N ILE A 194 -15.44 16.64 -3.99
CA ILE A 194 -15.56 16.24 -5.39
C ILE A 194 -16.80 15.33 -5.55
N PRO A 195 -17.31 15.11 -6.78
CA PRO A 195 -18.35 14.13 -7.01
C PRO A 195 -17.96 12.77 -6.43
N ASN A 196 -18.91 12.09 -5.77
CA ASN A 196 -18.71 10.71 -5.33
C ASN A 196 -19.12 9.72 -6.45
N LEU A 197 -18.95 8.43 -6.20
CA LEU A 197 -19.31 7.40 -7.19
C LEU A 197 -20.79 7.51 -7.64
N TYR A 198 -21.71 7.79 -6.73
CA TYR A 198 -23.14 7.93 -7.06
C TYR A 198 -23.38 9.09 -8.03
N ASP A 199 -22.73 10.23 -7.82
CA ASP A 199 -22.83 11.39 -8.70
C ASP A 199 -22.37 11.06 -10.13
N ILE A 200 -21.23 10.37 -10.24
CA ILE A 200 -20.63 10.01 -11.53
C ILE A 200 -21.47 8.95 -12.26
N THR A 201 -21.93 7.91 -11.56
CA THR A 201 -22.75 6.84 -12.17
C THR A 201 -24.07 7.39 -12.71
N ASN A 202 -24.66 8.38 -12.03
CA ASN A 202 -25.89 9.03 -12.49
C ASN A 202 -25.65 10.19 -13.47
N ASN A 203 -24.40 10.46 -13.86
CA ASN A 203 -23.98 11.63 -14.65
C ASN A 203 -24.52 12.96 -14.08
N ASN A 204 -24.60 13.07 -12.75
CA ASN A 204 -25.10 14.25 -12.05
C ASN A 204 -23.96 14.92 -11.26
N ILE A 205 -23.13 15.67 -11.97
CA ILE A 205 -21.99 16.40 -11.38
C ILE A 205 -22.13 17.91 -11.46
N SER A 206 -23.33 18.43 -11.73
CA SER A 206 -23.57 19.87 -11.95
C SER A 206 -23.21 20.74 -10.74
N ASP A 207 -23.23 20.17 -9.54
CA ASP A 207 -22.82 20.87 -8.31
C ASP A 207 -21.29 21.01 -8.17
N PHE A 208 -20.51 20.45 -9.10
CA PHE A 208 -19.04 20.43 -9.08
C PHE A 208 -18.47 21.05 -10.36
N PRO A 209 -18.65 22.35 -10.59
CA PRO A 209 -18.27 23.02 -11.83
C PRO A 209 -16.79 22.84 -12.18
N LYS A 210 -15.87 22.91 -11.20
CA LYS A 210 -14.44 22.69 -11.46
C LYS A 210 -14.17 21.27 -11.96
N PHE A 211 -14.73 20.28 -11.27
CA PHE A 211 -14.56 18.88 -11.65
C PHE A 211 -15.21 18.58 -13.00
N SER A 212 -16.31 19.26 -13.35
CA SER A 212 -16.98 19.10 -14.64
C SER A 212 -16.13 19.59 -15.83
N ILE A 213 -15.39 20.68 -15.67
CA ILE A 213 -14.40 21.14 -16.66
C ILE A 213 -13.27 20.12 -16.77
N LEU A 214 -12.76 19.63 -15.63
CA LEU A 214 -11.73 18.58 -15.61
C LEU A 214 -12.19 17.33 -16.36
N GLU A 215 -13.38 16.81 -16.06
CA GLU A 215 -13.94 15.63 -16.71
C GLU A 215 -14.02 15.80 -18.23
N THR A 216 -14.46 16.96 -18.71
CA THR A 216 -14.54 17.25 -20.14
C THR A 216 -13.15 17.22 -20.80
N ALA A 217 -12.16 17.86 -20.17
CA ALA A 217 -10.77 17.83 -20.65
C ALA A 217 -10.20 16.40 -20.65
N MET A 218 -10.42 15.64 -19.57
CA MET A 218 -9.99 14.25 -19.45
C MET A 218 -10.62 13.36 -20.51
N LYS A 219 -11.90 13.55 -20.83
CA LYS A 219 -12.59 12.76 -21.86
C LYS A 219 -11.96 12.98 -23.23
N LYS A 220 -11.67 14.23 -23.60
CA LYS A 220 -10.99 14.56 -24.86
C LYS A 220 -9.57 13.97 -24.93
N LEU A 221 -8.83 14.00 -23.82
CA LEU A 221 -7.52 13.35 -23.72
C LEU A 221 -7.63 11.84 -23.87
N PHE A 222 -8.62 11.23 -23.20
CA PHE A 222 -8.86 9.80 -23.24
C PHE A 222 -9.19 9.34 -24.66
N ASP A 223 -10.15 9.98 -25.32
CA ASP A 223 -10.55 9.66 -26.68
C ASP A 223 -9.41 9.85 -27.70
N LYS A 224 -8.52 10.83 -27.48
CA LYS A 224 -7.39 11.10 -28.38
C LYS A 224 -6.21 10.15 -28.19
N TYR A 225 -5.85 9.78 -26.96
CA TYR A 225 -4.60 9.08 -26.66
C TYR A 225 -4.78 7.62 -26.23
N PHE A 226 -5.96 7.23 -25.74
CA PHE A 226 -6.26 5.87 -25.32
C PHE A 226 -7.03 5.16 -26.44
N VAL A 227 -6.32 4.87 -27.53
CA VAL A 227 -6.92 4.43 -28.81
C VAL A 227 -6.83 2.93 -29.05
N LYS A 228 -5.98 2.22 -28.31
CA LYS A 228 -5.80 0.77 -28.46
C LYS A 228 -6.74 0.04 -27.51
N ASN A 229 -7.47 -0.95 -27.99
CA ASN A 229 -8.28 -1.81 -27.13
C ASN A 229 -7.47 -3.03 -26.68
N ILE A 230 -7.54 -3.33 -25.39
CA ILE A 230 -7.09 -4.59 -24.79
C ILE A 230 -8.27 -5.17 -24.05
N THR A 231 -8.77 -6.31 -24.52
CA THR A 231 -9.81 -7.06 -23.83
C THR A 231 -9.16 -7.99 -22.81
N ILE A 232 -9.65 -7.94 -21.58
CA ILE A 232 -9.30 -8.89 -20.52
C ILE A 232 -10.60 -9.56 -20.11
N ASP A 233 -10.69 -10.86 -20.32
CA ASP A 233 -11.93 -11.63 -20.21
C ASP A 233 -13.03 -10.97 -21.08
N GLU A 234 -14.02 -10.29 -20.49
CA GLU A 234 -15.13 -9.63 -21.19
C GLU A 234 -15.11 -8.09 -21.06
N ILE A 235 -14.07 -7.52 -20.45
CA ILE A 235 -13.96 -6.08 -20.22
C ILE A 235 -12.90 -5.49 -21.16
N ASP A 236 -13.33 -4.49 -21.94
CA ASP A 236 -12.46 -3.75 -22.84
C ASP A 236 -11.79 -2.57 -22.12
N PHE A 237 -10.47 -2.52 -22.20
CA PHE A 237 -9.66 -1.39 -21.75
C PHE A 237 -9.12 -0.62 -22.95
N LYS A 238 -9.47 0.66 -23.03
CA LYS A 238 -8.80 1.61 -23.92
C LYS A 238 -7.46 2.00 -23.31
N VAL A 239 -6.36 1.69 -23.98
CA VAL A 239 -4.98 1.90 -23.52
C VAL A 239 -4.23 2.83 -24.47
N MET A 240 -3.16 3.42 -23.96
CA MET A 240 -2.28 4.26 -24.76
C MET A 240 -1.41 3.42 -25.69
N ASP A 241 -1.19 3.88 -26.92
CA ASP A 241 -0.20 3.22 -27.79
C ASP A 241 1.24 3.47 -27.28
N LYS A 242 1.52 4.73 -26.95
CA LYS A 242 2.77 5.17 -26.31
C LYS A 242 2.44 5.98 -25.06
N ALA A 243 3.12 5.69 -23.96
CA ALA A 243 3.01 6.50 -22.75
C ALA A 243 3.49 7.94 -23.04
N TRP A 244 2.87 8.92 -22.39
CA TRP A 244 3.37 10.30 -22.42
C TRP A 244 4.79 10.38 -21.87
N GLU A 245 5.47 11.49 -22.11
CA GLU A 245 6.72 11.73 -21.40
C GLU A 245 6.43 12.18 -19.97
N GLN A 246 7.30 11.84 -19.02
CA GLN A 246 6.97 12.00 -17.61
C GLN A 246 6.86 13.46 -17.17
N ASN A 247 7.68 14.36 -17.72
CA ASN A 247 7.70 15.75 -17.27
C ASN A 247 6.56 16.59 -17.89
N LYS A 248 6.16 17.64 -17.17
CA LYS A 248 5.10 18.55 -17.59
C LYS A 248 5.38 19.26 -18.92
N ASN A 249 6.58 19.77 -19.14
CA ASN A 249 6.86 20.58 -20.33
C ASN A 249 6.66 19.78 -21.62
N ASN A 250 7.06 18.52 -21.62
CA ASN A 250 6.86 17.61 -22.75
C ASN A 250 5.39 17.21 -22.89
N PHE A 251 4.65 17.10 -21.77
CA PHE A 251 3.20 16.98 -21.85
C PHE A 251 2.57 18.21 -22.51
N ILE A 252 2.99 19.42 -22.15
CA ILE A 252 2.46 20.64 -22.77
C ILE A 252 2.74 20.65 -24.28
N SER A 253 4.02 20.54 -24.67
CA SER A 253 4.44 20.67 -26.07
C SER A 253 3.90 19.56 -26.97
N ASN A 254 3.74 18.34 -26.44
CA ASN A 254 3.41 17.17 -27.25
C ASN A 254 1.95 16.72 -27.09
N VAL A 255 1.22 17.23 -26.09
CA VAL A 255 -0.16 16.82 -25.80
C VAL A 255 -1.12 18.00 -25.86
N THR A 256 -1.00 18.98 -24.96
CA THR A 256 -2.03 20.03 -24.84
C THR A 256 -1.88 21.13 -25.87
N ASP A 257 -0.66 21.56 -26.22
CA ASP A 257 -0.44 22.58 -27.26
C ASP A 257 -0.98 22.15 -28.63
N PRO A 258 -0.70 20.93 -29.15
CA PRO A 258 -1.26 20.48 -30.42
C PRO A 258 -2.79 20.39 -30.40
N MET A 259 -3.38 19.88 -29.31
CA MET A 259 -4.84 19.77 -29.18
C MET A 259 -5.52 21.14 -29.07
N PHE A 260 -4.89 22.10 -28.41
CA PHE A 260 -5.40 23.47 -28.33
C PHE A 260 -5.30 24.19 -29.68
N SER A 261 -4.15 24.07 -30.36
CA SER A 261 -3.89 24.70 -31.66
C SER A 261 -4.83 24.19 -32.76
N THR A 262 -5.33 22.96 -32.62
CA THR A 262 -6.31 22.33 -33.52
C THR A 262 -7.76 22.53 -33.08
N GLY A 263 -8.01 23.29 -32.01
CA GLY A 263 -9.35 23.59 -31.50
C GLY A 263 -10.06 22.43 -30.79
N ILE A 264 -9.35 21.33 -30.51
CA ILE A 264 -9.93 20.17 -29.78
C ILE A 264 -10.14 20.55 -28.31
N LEU A 265 -9.15 21.18 -27.68
CA LEU A 265 -9.26 21.74 -26.33
C LEU A 265 -9.57 23.23 -26.41
N SER A 266 -10.53 23.68 -25.60
CA SER A 266 -10.68 25.10 -25.25
C SER A 266 -9.54 25.54 -24.32
N GLU A 267 -9.40 26.85 -24.13
CA GLU A 267 -8.43 27.42 -23.21
C GLU A 267 -8.63 26.90 -21.77
N SER A 268 -9.89 26.85 -21.32
CA SER A 268 -10.22 26.33 -19.99
C SER A 268 -9.85 24.85 -19.83
N GLU A 269 -10.13 24.02 -20.84
CA GLU A 269 -9.82 22.58 -20.79
C GLU A 269 -8.32 22.33 -20.87
N LYS A 270 -7.59 23.11 -21.67
CA LYS A 270 -6.12 23.10 -21.72
C LYS A 270 -5.55 23.39 -20.33
N PHE A 271 -6.00 24.48 -19.70
CA PHE A 271 -5.55 24.86 -18.38
C PHE A 271 -5.80 23.77 -17.33
N TYR A 272 -6.98 23.15 -17.34
CA TYR A 272 -7.32 22.06 -16.41
C TYR A 272 -6.51 20.79 -16.67
N ALA A 273 -6.26 20.43 -17.94
CA ALA A 273 -5.42 19.31 -18.31
C ALA A 273 -3.97 19.49 -17.80
N GLU A 274 -3.41 20.69 -17.92
CA GLU A 274 -2.06 20.99 -17.43
C GLU A 274 -2.00 21.07 -15.90
N THR A 275 -3.04 21.63 -15.28
CA THR A 275 -3.20 21.68 -13.82
C THR A 275 -3.30 20.28 -13.22
N LEU A 276 -3.89 19.32 -13.94
CA LEU A 276 -3.96 17.93 -13.51
C LEU A 276 -2.56 17.32 -13.38
N VAL A 277 -1.67 17.63 -14.33
CA VAL A 277 -0.27 17.19 -14.27
C VAL A 277 0.46 17.88 -13.13
N ASP A 278 0.20 19.17 -12.87
CA ASP A 278 0.75 19.89 -11.71
C ASP A 278 0.31 19.27 -10.37
N ALA A 279 -0.98 18.96 -10.23
CA ALA A 279 -1.55 18.37 -9.02
C ALA A 279 -0.84 17.07 -8.64
N PHE A 280 -0.44 16.28 -9.63
CA PHE A 280 0.35 15.06 -9.46
C PHE A 280 1.88 15.26 -9.54
N ASN A 281 2.34 16.42 -9.09
CA ASN A 281 3.76 16.79 -8.98
C ASN A 281 4.48 16.79 -10.33
N ARG A 282 3.86 17.43 -11.32
CA ARG A 282 4.39 17.64 -12.68
C ARG A 282 4.74 16.32 -13.40
N HIS A 283 4.00 15.25 -13.08
CA HIS A 283 4.25 13.91 -13.60
C HIS A 283 3.09 13.39 -14.47
N ALA A 284 3.25 13.43 -15.80
CA ALA A 284 2.17 13.14 -16.74
C ALA A 284 1.64 11.69 -16.64
N TRP A 285 2.48 10.71 -16.30
CA TRP A 285 1.97 9.32 -16.13
C TRP A 285 0.96 9.19 -14.99
N ARG A 286 1.11 9.96 -13.89
CA ARG A 286 0.12 9.93 -12.81
C ARG A 286 -1.21 10.51 -13.27
N ALA A 287 -1.17 11.59 -14.05
CA ALA A 287 -2.37 12.12 -14.70
C ALA A 287 -3.01 11.09 -15.63
N ALA A 288 -2.21 10.36 -16.43
CA ALA A 288 -2.71 9.25 -17.26
C ALA A 288 -3.37 8.14 -16.42
N PHE A 289 -2.75 7.73 -15.30
CA PHE A 289 -3.32 6.74 -14.38
C PHE A 289 -4.64 7.20 -13.76
N PHE A 290 -4.75 8.48 -13.41
CA PHE A 290 -6.00 9.04 -12.93
C PHE A 290 -7.09 9.03 -14.02
N ILE A 291 -6.77 9.56 -15.21
CA ILE A 291 -7.69 9.61 -16.36
C ILE A 291 -8.20 8.22 -16.68
N SER A 292 -7.31 7.24 -16.82
CA SER A 292 -7.69 5.87 -17.16
C SER A 292 -8.52 5.21 -16.05
N SER A 293 -8.14 5.38 -14.78
CA SER A 293 -8.90 4.82 -13.65
C SER A 293 -10.30 5.44 -13.57
N TYR A 294 -10.41 6.76 -13.77
CA TYR A 294 -11.68 7.48 -13.76
C TYR A 294 -12.58 7.09 -14.94
N MET A 295 -12.04 7.06 -16.17
CA MET A 295 -12.84 6.77 -17.36
C MET A 295 -13.37 5.33 -17.40
N ASN A 296 -12.66 4.38 -16.78
CA ASN A 296 -13.11 2.99 -16.66
C ASN A 296 -13.97 2.73 -15.42
N ILE A 297 -14.33 3.75 -14.63
CA ILE A 297 -15.22 3.54 -13.48
C ILE A 297 -16.59 2.98 -13.89
N LYS A 298 -17.00 3.23 -15.14
CA LYS A 298 -18.22 2.67 -15.75
C LYS A 298 -18.14 1.15 -15.97
N SER A 299 -16.94 0.57 -15.93
CA SER A 299 -16.72 -0.88 -15.93
C SER A 299 -16.96 -1.53 -14.56
N ASP A 300 -17.52 -0.77 -13.61
CA ASP A 300 -18.00 -1.21 -12.29
C ASP A 300 -16.97 -2.00 -11.48
N TYR A 301 -15.96 -1.27 -10.99
CA TYR A 301 -14.91 -1.79 -10.11
C TYR A 301 -15.42 -2.62 -8.91
N SER A 302 -16.65 -2.37 -8.45
CA SER A 302 -17.24 -3.11 -7.33
C SER A 302 -17.55 -4.58 -7.68
N LYS A 303 -17.67 -4.90 -8.97
CA LYS A 303 -17.97 -6.26 -9.46
C LYS A 303 -16.74 -7.11 -9.76
N TRP A 304 -15.54 -6.58 -9.57
CA TRP A 304 -14.31 -7.31 -9.92
C TRP A 304 -14.15 -8.53 -9.01
N THR A 305 -14.21 -9.71 -9.63
CA THR A 305 -13.94 -10.97 -8.94
C THR A 305 -12.43 -11.16 -8.74
N LYS A 306 -12.07 -12.05 -7.82
CA LYS A 306 -10.67 -12.50 -7.67
C LYS A 306 -10.06 -12.95 -9.00
N GLN A 307 -10.79 -13.78 -9.74
CA GLN A 307 -10.32 -14.33 -11.02
C GLN A 307 -10.04 -13.22 -12.03
N PHE A 308 -10.96 -12.27 -12.16
CA PHE A 308 -10.79 -11.12 -13.04
C PHE A 308 -9.60 -10.27 -12.61
N PHE A 309 -9.46 -9.96 -11.32
CA PHE A 309 -8.33 -9.21 -10.77
C PHE A 309 -6.98 -9.87 -11.10
N VAL A 310 -6.88 -11.19 -10.96
CA VAL A 310 -5.67 -11.96 -11.30
C VAL A 310 -5.35 -11.85 -12.79
N ASN A 311 -6.37 -11.98 -13.66
CA ASN A 311 -6.21 -11.86 -15.11
C ASN A 311 -5.78 -10.43 -15.51
N PHE A 312 -6.39 -9.41 -14.88
CA PHE A 312 -6.00 -8.02 -15.02
C PHE A 312 -4.53 -7.81 -14.64
N TYR A 313 -4.11 -8.30 -13.48
CA TYR A 313 -2.73 -8.17 -12.99
C TYR A 313 -1.71 -8.83 -13.95
N LYS A 314 -2.04 -10.02 -14.47
CA LYS A 314 -1.19 -10.75 -15.45
C LYS A 314 -1.04 -10.01 -16.78
N ASN A 315 -2.01 -9.19 -17.16
CA ASN A 315 -2.00 -8.43 -18.41
C ASN A 315 -1.53 -6.97 -18.24
N GLY A 316 -1.13 -6.57 -17.03
CA GLY A 316 -0.82 -5.18 -16.71
C GLY A 316 0.27 -4.53 -17.56
N ASN A 317 1.26 -5.30 -18.02
CA ASN A 317 2.28 -4.83 -18.95
C ASN A 317 1.73 -4.38 -20.33
N LYS A 318 0.51 -4.78 -20.69
CA LYS A 318 -0.20 -4.37 -21.91
C LYS A 318 -1.01 -3.08 -21.69
N LEU A 319 -1.26 -2.68 -20.45
CA LEU A 319 -2.15 -1.59 -20.07
C LEU A 319 -1.41 -0.26 -19.90
N LYS A 320 -0.78 0.22 -20.98
CA LYS A 320 -0.10 1.53 -20.96
C LYS A 320 -1.10 2.64 -20.61
N GLY A 321 -0.73 3.47 -19.64
CA GLY A 321 -1.61 4.50 -19.06
C GLY A 321 -2.40 4.03 -17.84
N TYR A 322 -2.18 2.81 -17.36
CA TYR A 322 -2.74 2.27 -16.11
C TYR A 322 -1.60 1.87 -15.17
N SER A 323 -1.90 1.78 -13.87
CA SER A 323 -1.01 1.14 -12.90
C SER A 323 -1.78 0.08 -12.13
N GLU A 324 -1.32 -1.17 -12.23
CA GLU A 324 -1.91 -2.34 -11.59
C GLU A 324 -1.93 -2.17 -10.07
N LYS A 325 -0.82 -1.68 -9.52
CA LYS A 325 -0.70 -1.37 -8.09
C LYS A 325 -1.71 -0.30 -7.65
N VAL A 326 -1.83 0.80 -8.38
CA VAL A 326 -2.75 1.89 -8.03
C VAL A 326 -4.19 1.39 -8.01
N ILE A 327 -4.57 0.63 -9.04
CA ILE A 327 -5.90 0.04 -9.16
C ILE A 327 -6.16 -0.92 -8.02
N ALA A 328 -5.22 -1.83 -7.72
CA ALA A 328 -5.35 -2.73 -6.59
C ALA A 328 -5.54 -1.96 -5.26
N CYS A 329 -4.83 -0.84 -5.05
CA CYS A 329 -4.95 -0.06 -3.82
C CYS A 329 -6.35 0.53 -3.64
N PHE A 330 -6.90 1.19 -4.67
CA PHE A 330 -8.22 1.78 -4.54
C PHE A 330 -9.32 0.72 -4.54
N LEU A 331 -9.18 -0.40 -5.25
CA LEU A 331 -10.14 -1.50 -5.18
C LEU A 331 -10.23 -2.07 -3.76
N GLN A 332 -9.09 -2.27 -3.11
CA GLN A 332 -9.03 -2.79 -1.76
C GLN A 332 -9.54 -1.78 -0.72
N GLN A 333 -9.05 -0.53 -0.75
CA GLN A 333 -9.27 0.42 0.36
C GLN A 333 -10.38 1.45 0.09
N GLY A 334 -10.76 1.64 -1.17
CA GLY A 334 -11.85 2.52 -1.61
C GLY A 334 -13.12 1.76 -1.98
N PHE A 335 -13.01 0.61 -2.65
CA PHE A 335 -14.16 -0.21 -3.02
C PHE A 335 -14.41 -1.39 -2.06
N LEU A 336 -13.55 -1.56 -1.05
CA LEU A 336 -13.63 -2.65 -0.05
C LEU A 336 -13.69 -4.05 -0.70
N ASN A 337 -12.89 -4.28 -1.74
CA ASN A 337 -12.78 -5.60 -2.35
C ASN A 337 -11.83 -6.50 -1.53
N PRO A 338 -12.34 -7.53 -0.83
CA PRO A 338 -11.51 -8.34 0.06
C PRO A 338 -10.57 -9.29 -0.69
N GLU A 339 -10.80 -9.53 -1.99
CA GLU A 339 -10.00 -10.46 -2.80
C GLU A 339 -8.92 -9.75 -3.64
N VAL A 340 -8.66 -8.47 -3.37
CA VAL A 340 -7.66 -7.67 -4.08
C VAL A 340 -6.49 -7.33 -3.16
N ILE A 341 -5.28 -7.46 -3.70
CA ILE A 341 -4.03 -7.15 -3.02
C ILE A 341 -3.08 -6.35 -3.91
N PRO A 342 -2.64 -5.15 -3.49
CA PRO A 342 -1.56 -4.44 -4.17
C PRO A 342 -0.23 -5.17 -3.98
N ILE A 343 0.37 -5.70 -5.05
CA ILE A 343 1.70 -6.31 -4.97
C ILE A 343 2.76 -5.21 -5.12
N ASP A 344 3.31 -4.76 -4.00
CA ASP A 344 4.52 -3.95 -3.99
C ASP A 344 5.75 -4.79 -3.59
N THR A 345 6.91 -4.14 -3.44
CA THR A 345 8.14 -4.82 -3.05
C THR A 345 8.00 -5.59 -1.72
N TRP A 346 7.22 -5.10 -0.75
CA TRP A 346 7.07 -5.73 0.55
C TRP A 346 6.17 -6.95 0.48
N ILE A 347 5.03 -6.84 -0.19
CA ILE A 347 4.16 -8.01 -0.42
C ILE A 347 4.91 -9.07 -1.23
N LYS A 348 5.59 -8.64 -2.30
CA LYS A 348 6.36 -9.53 -3.16
C LYS A 348 7.41 -10.32 -2.39
N THR A 349 8.25 -9.62 -1.64
CA THR A 349 9.35 -10.26 -0.92
C THR A 349 8.88 -11.05 0.29
N PHE A 350 7.72 -10.73 0.85
CA PHE A 350 7.13 -11.54 1.91
C PHE A 350 6.68 -12.91 1.38
N TYR A 351 6.00 -12.94 0.24
CA TYR A 351 5.59 -14.23 -0.32
C TYR A 351 6.80 -15.00 -0.88
N GLU A 352 7.78 -14.32 -1.49
CA GLU A 352 8.97 -14.99 -2.03
C GLU A 352 9.87 -15.57 -0.93
N PHE A 353 10.03 -14.85 0.19
CA PHE A 353 10.98 -15.22 1.24
C PHE A 353 10.28 -15.98 2.39
N PRO A 354 9.54 -15.36 3.32
CA PRO A 354 8.83 -16.06 4.39
C PRO A 354 7.92 -17.22 3.93
N LEU A 355 7.08 -17.00 2.92
CA LEU A 355 6.17 -18.03 2.42
C LEU A 355 6.83 -18.99 1.42
N GLY A 356 8.00 -18.62 0.89
CA GLY A 356 8.75 -19.44 -0.08
C GLY A 356 7.99 -19.68 -1.38
N ILE A 357 7.16 -18.74 -1.83
CA ILE A 357 6.35 -18.85 -3.04
C ILE A 357 7.07 -18.15 -4.21
N ASP A 358 7.34 -18.89 -5.29
CA ASP A 358 8.18 -18.36 -6.38
C ASP A 358 7.42 -17.49 -7.39
N THR A 359 6.09 -17.59 -7.43
CA THR A 359 5.28 -16.90 -8.44
C THR A 359 4.07 -16.20 -7.84
N THR A 360 3.74 -15.02 -8.38
CA THR A 360 2.53 -14.29 -7.98
C THR A 360 1.25 -15.08 -8.24
N SER A 361 1.22 -15.90 -9.30
CA SER A 361 0.06 -16.77 -9.60
C SER A 361 -0.19 -17.80 -8.51
N GLN A 362 0.87 -18.44 -8.00
CA GLN A 362 0.74 -19.36 -6.88
C GLN A 362 0.26 -18.63 -5.63
N PHE A 363 0.84 -17.46 -5.32
CA PHE A 363 0.40 -16.66 -4.18
C PHE A 363 -1.09 -16.30 -4.25
N PHE A 364 -1.61 -15.91 -5.43
CA PHE A 364 -3.03 -15.65 -5.58
C PHE A 364 -3.91 -16.89 -5.40
N ASN A 365 -3.44 -18.07 -5.81
CA ASN A 365 -4.22 -19.31 -5.71
C ASN A 365 -4.20 -19.91 -4.30
N ASP A 366 -3.06 -19.82 -3.61
CA ASP A 366 -2.86 -20.43 -2.30
C ASP A 366 -3.68 -19.74 -1.20
N PHE A 367 -4.02 -18.45 -1.36
CA PHE A 367 -4.70 -17.65 -0.34
C PHE A 367 -6.06 -17.09 -0.76
N SER A 368 -6.95 -16.86 0.19
CA SER A 368 -8.21 -16.12 0.04
C SER A 368 -8.19 -14.83 0.88
N ASN A 369 -9.20 -13.97 0.73
CA ASN A 369 -9.32 -12.69 1.45
C ASN A 369 -8.00 -11.88 1.39
N LEU A 370 -7.43 -11.81 0.19
CA LEU A 370 -6.11 -11.24 -0.06
C LEU A 370 -5.94 -9.82 0.50
N GLY A 371 -7.02 -9.04 0.60
CA GLY A 371 -7.01 -7.72 1.20
C GLY A 371 -6.78 -7.70 2.71
N LYS A 372 -7.32 -8.68 3.45
CA LYS A 372 -7.03 -8.83 4.89
C LYS A 372 -5.61 -9.36 5.09
N LEU A 373 -5.19 -10.33 4.27
CA LEU A 373 -3.85 -10.89 4.30
C LEU A 373 -2.78 -9.82 4.04
N GLU A 374 -3.01 -8.95 3.04
CA GLU A 374 -2.15 -7.81 2.72
C GLU A 374 -1.87 -6.98 3.95
N ARG A 375 -2.90 -6.67 4.75
CA ARG A 375 -2.77 -5.78 5.89
C ARG A 375 -1.76 -6.31 6.90
N ILE A 376 -1.76 -7.62 7.15
CA ILE A 376 -0.83 -8.25 8.10
C ILE A 376 0.59 -8.26 7.56
N ILE A 377 0.74 -8.68 6.29
CA ILE A 377 2.04 -8.69 5.61
C ILE A 377 2.65 -7.29 5.58
N TRP A 378 1.84 -6.29 5.24
CA TRP A 378 2.29 -4.91 5.11
C TRP A 378 2.68 -4.34 6.47
N LEU A 379 1.86 -4.54 7.51
CA LEU A 379 2.15 -4.04 8.86
C LEU A 379 3.42 -4.67 9.42
N SER A 380 3.61 -5.99 9.28
CA SER A 380 4.84 -6.64 9.75
C SER A 380 6.07 -6.14 8.98
N SER A 381 5.97 -6.00 7.65
CA SER A 381 7.06 -5.53 6.80
C SER A 381 7.44 -4.06 7.09
N GLN A 382 6.46 -3.16 7.23
CA GLN A 382 6.71 -1.75 7.54
C GLN A 382 7.23 -1.55 8.97
N SER A 383 6.67 -2.28 9.94
CA SER A 383 7.12 -2.20 11.34
C SER A 383 8.56 -2.66 11.48
N ASN A 384 8.94 -3.72 10.75
CA ASN A 384 10.33 -4.14 10.63
C ASN A 384 11.19 -3.03 10.00
N LYS A 385 10.79 -2.47 8.86
CA LYS A 385 11.55 -1.39 8.18
C LYS A 385 11.77 -0.14 9.04
N THR A 386 10.78 0.22 9.86
CA THR A 386 10.82 1.40 10.74
C THR A 386 11.50 1.13 12.09
N ASN A 387 12.07 -0.07 12.25
CA ASN A 387 12.78 -0.50 13.45
C ASN A 387 11.91 -0.48 14.72
N MET A 388 10.62 -0.79 14.58
CA MET A 388 9.80 -1.07 15.75
C MET A 388 10.39 -2.27 16.49
N LYS A 389 10.76 -2.07 17.76
CA LYS A 389 11.52 -3.05 18.56
C LYS A 389 10.93 -4.46 18.50
N THR A 390 9.61 -4.57 18.61
CA THR A 390 8.87 -5.85 18.55
C THR A 390 9.05 -6.59 17.21
N PHE A 391 9.21 -5.86 16.10
CA PHE A 391 9.32 -6.42 14.75
C PHE A 391 10.76 -6.46 14.21
N PHE A 392 11.74 -5.98 14.99
CA PHE A 392 13.09 -5.79 14.50
C PHE A 392 13.77 -7.11 14.13
N ASP A 393 13.51 -8.16 14.92
CA ASP A 393 14.12 -9.47 14.76
C ASP A 393 13.26 -10.46 13.96
N ILE A 394 12.27 -9.96 13.23
CA ILE A 394 11.47 -10.76 12.31
C ILE A 394 11.66 -10.22 10.88
N LEU A 395 11.69 -11.12 9.89
CA LEU A 395 11.71 -10.76 8.47
C LEU A 395 12.99 -10.02 7.99
N TRP A 396 14.16 -10.34 8.56
CA TRP A 396 15.47 -9.83 8.10
C TRP A 396 15.71 -10.03 6.60
N CYS A 397 15.18 -11.11 6.02
CA CYS A 397 15.25 -11.40 4.59
C CYS A 397 14.66 -10.29 3.70
N GLN A 398 13.76 -9.45 4.23
CA GLN A 398 13.16 -8.32 3.51
C GLN A 398 13.93 -7.00 3.67
N ARG A 399 15.08 -6.98 4.36
CA ARG A 399 15.93 -5.78 4.48
C ARG A 399 17.03 -5.76 3.42
N TYR A 400 17.59 -4.58 3.14
CA TYR A 400 18.78 -4.46 2.30
C TYR A 400 19.99 -5.08 3.02
N GLY A 401 20.79 -5.84 2.27
CA GLY A 401 21.86 -6.67 2.82
C GLY A 401 23.18 -5.95 3.03
N THR A 402 23.48 -4.96 2.19
CA THR A 402 24.78 -4.28 2.17
C THR A 402 24.61 -2.79 1.91
N SER A 403 25.54 -1.99 2.41
CA SER A 403 25.56 -0.55 2.20
C SER A 403 25.67 -0.23 0.70
N GLY A 404 24.79 0.64 0.20
CA GLY A 404 24.76 1.05 -1.22
C GLY A 404 24.12 0.03 -2.18
N ASN A 405 23.72 -1.16 -1.72
CA ASN A 405 23.06 -2.16 -2.55
C ASN A 405 21.54 -1.91 -2.63
N LYS A 406 20.97 -2.24 -3.79
CA LYS A 406 19.54 -2.15 -4.08
C LYS A 406 18.83 -3.51 -4.00
N GLU A 407 19.55 -4.56 -3.63
CA GLU A 407 18.99 -5.91 -3.45
C GLU A 407 18.68 -6.21 -1.99
N LEU A 408 17.56 -6.89 -1.79
CA LEU A 408 17.14 -7.39 -0.48
C LEU A 408 17.90 -8.68 -0.15
N ARG A 409 18.12 -8.94 1.14
CA ARG A 409 18.90 -10.05 1.68
C ARG A 409 18.43 -11.42 1.20
N GLY A 410 17.12 -11.59 1.05
CA GLY A 410 16.50 -12.88 0.79
C GLY A 410 16.70 -13.88 1.93
N ILE A 411 16.24 -15.11 1.71
CA ILE A 411 16.58 -16.24 2.59
C ILE A 411 18.06 -16.54 2.43
N ASN A 412 18.82 -16.33 3.50
CA ASN A 412 20.24 -16.66 3.56
C ASN A 412 20.61 -17.05 5.01
N PRO A 413 21.76 -17.71 5.24
CA PRO A 413 22.13 -18.22 6.56
C PRO A 413 22.12 -17.13 7.64
N ILE A 414 22.66 -15.96 7.33
CA ILE A 414 22.79 -14.87 8.28
C ILE A 414 21.44 -14.20 8.56
N SER A 415 20.64 -13.88 7.53
CA SER A 415 19.32 -13.27 7.70
C SER A 415 18.37 -14.14 8.52
N CYS A 416 18.52 -15.46 8.43
CA CYS A 416 17.63 -16.41 9.11
C CYS A 416 18.13 -16.80 10.51
N TYR A 417 19.42 -16.66 10.80
CA TYR A 417 20.04 -17.15 12.04
C TYR A 417 19.43 -16.56 13.32
N SER A 418 19.25 -15.24 13.36
CA SER A 418 18.64 -14.53 14.49
C SER A 418 17.17 -14.15 14.25
N CYS A 419 16.57 -14.63 13.16
CA CYS A 419 15.16 -14.37 12.89
C CYS A 419 14.29 -15.17 13.86
N GLN A 420 13.37 -14.51 14.57
CA GLN A 420 12.51 -15.18 15.55
C GLN A 420 11.44 -16.08 14.89
N LEU A 421 11.08 -15.80 13.63
CA LEU A 421 10.14 -16.63 12.84
C LEU A 421 10.79 -17.86 12.18
N LYS A 422 12.08 -18.14 12.44
CA LYS A 422 12.82 -19.21 11.72
C LYS A 422 12.22 -20.61 11.84
N ASN A 423 11.49 -20.89 12.92
CA ASN A 423 10.87 -22.20 13.18
C ASN A 423 9.65 -22.45 12.29
N SER A 424 8.82 -21.43 12.06
CA SER A 424 7.60 -21.52 11.25
C SER A 424 7.76 -21.01 9.82
N CYS A 425 8.89 -20.37 9.49
CA CYS A 425 9.18 -19.85 8.15
C CYS A 425 9.29 -20.95 7.09
N VAL A 426 8.37 -20.92 6.12
CA VAL A 426 8.34 -21.86 4.99
C VAL A 426 9.58 -21.70 4.10
N GLY A 427 10.05 -20.48 3.89
CA GLY A 427 11.29 -20.20 3.17
C GLY A 427 12.52 -20.86 3.80
N VAL A 428 12.64 -20.84 5.12
CA VAL A 428 13.71 -21.53 5.86
C VAL A 428 13.59 -23.05 5.69
N SER A 429 12.38 -23.59 5.81
CA SER A 429 12.12 -25.03 5.61
C SER A 429 12.53 -25.50 4.22
N LYS A 430 12.22 -24.74 3.16
CA LYS A 430 12.62 -25.05 1.78
C LYS A 430 14.13 -25.02 1.55
N ASN A 431 14.86 -24.17 2.28
CA ASN A 431 16.32 -24.02 2.13
C ASN A 431 17.15 -24.88 3.08
N ARG A 432 16.51 -25.69 3.96
CA ARG A 432 17.16 -26.41 5.07
C ARG A 432 18.37 -27.29 4.68
N PHE A 433 18.38 -27.82 3.46
CA PHE A 433 19.43 -28.71 2.96
C PHE A 433 20.40 -28.05 1.98
N THR A 434 20.28 -26.74 1.76
CA THR A 434 21.28 -26.00 0.99
C THR A 434 22.61 -25.98 1.75
N THR A 435 23.70 -25.89 1.00
CA THR A 435 25.07 -26.04 1.51
C THR A 435 25.67 -24.66 1.82
N VAL A 436 26.31 -24.57 2.98
CA VAL A 436 26.96 -23.37 3.48
C VAL A 436 28.41 -23.72 3.81
N LYS A 437 29.36 -23.08 3.12
CA LYS A 437 30.79 -23.17 3.49
C LYS A 437 31.08 -22.09 4.52
N LEU A 438 31.72 -22.47 5.62
CA LEU A 438 32.19 -21.53 6.62
C LEU A 438 33.62 -21.11 6.28
N LEU A 439 33.88 -19.82 6.32
CA LEU A 439 35.20 -19.27 5.98
C LEU A 439 35.61 -18.26 7.04
N ASP A 440 36.83 -18.38 7.55
CA ASP A 440 37.38 -17.34 8.42
C ASP A 440 37.62 -16.06 7.60
N GLU A 441 37.38 -14.89 8.21
CA GLU A 441 37.59 -13.57 7.60
C GLU A 441 38.99 -13.38 6.99
N SER A 442 40.01 -14.04 7.54
CA SER A 442 41.38 -14.00 6.99
C SER A 442 41.56 -14.69 5.63
N LYS A 443 40.56 -15.43 5.14
CA LYS A 443 40.65 -16.25 3.91
C LYS A 443 39.71 -15.79 2.79
N GLU A 444 39.22 -14.56 2.84
CA GLU A 444 38.17 -14.06 1.95
C GLU A 444 38.63 -13.73 0.52
N ASP A 445 39.93 -13.75 0.21
CA ASP A 445 40.45 -13.21 -1.06
C ASP A 445 40.19 -14.09 -2.31
N ASP A 446 39.58 -15.28 -2.19
CA ASP A 446 39.37 -16.22 -3.31
C ASP A 446 37.97 -16.90 -3.37
N LEU A 447 36.91 -16.17 -3.01
CA LEU A 447 35.55 -16.71 -2.95
C LEU A 447 35.03 -17.28 -4.28
N SER A 448 35.38 -16.67 -5.41
CA SER A 448 34.90 -17.10 -6.73
C SER A 448 35.47 -18.46 -7.14
N SER A 449 36.74 -18.75 -6.82
CA SER A 449 37.38 -20.05 -7.04
C SER A 449 36.75 -21.15 -6.18
N ILE A 450 36.40 -20.82 -4.93
CA ILE A 450 35.67 -21.74 -4.03
C ILE A 450 34.31 -22.14 -4.64
N PHE A 451 33.57 -21.18 -5.18
CA PHE A 451 32.31 -21.47 -5.89
C PHE A 451 32.53 -22.24 -7.21
N GLY A 452 33.66 -22.03 -7.90
CA GLY A 452 34.03 -22.74 -9.12
C GLY A 452 34.36 -24.21 -8.86
N SER A 453 35.09 -24.49 -7.78
CA SER A 453 35.51 -25.84 -7.38
C SER A 453 34.38 -26.67 -6.76
N ASN A 454 33.34 -26.04 -6.21
CA ASN A 454 32.18 -26.73 -5.66
C ASN A 454 30.85 -26.24 -6.26
N PRO A 455 30.38 -26.84 -7.38
CA PRO A 455 29.15 -26.42 -8.03
C PRO A 455 27.88 -26.57 -7.19
N LYS A 456 27.88 -27.45 -6.19
CA LYS A 456 26.76 -27.69 -5.28
C LYS A 456 26.71 -26.69 -4.12
N LEU A 457 27.74 -25.86 -3.96
CA LEU A 457 27.79 -24.86 -2.91
C LEU A 457 26.80 -23.72 -3.18
N THR A 458 25.91 -23.45 -2.21
CA THR A 458 24.92 -22.37 -2.35
C THR A 458 25.43 -21.07 -1.74
N TYR A 459 25.98 -21.15 -0.52
CA TYR A 459 26.43 -19.99 0.25
C TYR A 459 27.88 -20.15 0.72
N ILE A 460 28.62 -19.04 0.76
CA ILE A 460 29.82 -18.90 1.59
C ILE A 460 29.50 -17.90 2.70
N CYS A 461 29.63 -18.32 3.95
CA CYS A 461 29.47 -17.45 5.11
C CYS A 461 30.82 -17.18 5.74
N VAL A 462 31.23 -15.92 5.71
CA VAL A 462 32.44 -15.44 6.37
C VAL A 462 32.14 -15.19 7.85
N VAL A 463 32.96 -15.77 8.71
CA VAL A 463 32.90 -15.66 10.16
C VAL A 463 34.14 -14.94 10.69
N LYS A 464 33.96 -14.15 11.75
CA LYS A 464 35.06 -13.50 12.49
C LYS A 464 34.99 -13.94 13.95
N ASN A 465 36.03 -14.60 14.45
CA ASN A 465 36.03 -15.22 15.78
C ASN A 465 34.83 -16.16 15.99
N GLY A 466 34.43 -16.88 14.93
CA GLY A 466 33.26 -17.78 14.91
C GLY A 466 31.89 -17.10 14.86
N VAL A 467 31.82 -15.76 14.82
CA VAL A 467 30.56 -15.01 14.67
C VAL A 467 30.30 -14.73 13.19
N PRO A 468 29.11 -15.04 12.64
CA PRO A 468 28.77 -14.71 11.25
C PRO A 468 28.84 -13.21 10.97
N LYS A 469 29.45 -12.83 9.84
CA LYS A 469 29.59 -11.43 9.43
C LYS A 469 29.09 -11.14 8.03
N ARG A 470 29.47 -11.96 7.04
CA ARG A 470 29.16 -11.72 5.62
C ARG A 470 28.71 -12.99 4.92
N CYS A 471 27.73 -12.88 4.02
CA CYS A 471 27.20 -13.99 3.24
C CYS A 471 27.29 -13.70 1.75
N TYR A 472 27.82 -14.66 1.01
CA TYR A 472 28.00 -14.59 -0.43
C TYR A 472 27.23 -15.69 -1.14
N ILE A 473 26.80 -15.39 -2.36
CA ILE A 473 26.26 -16.37 -3.32
C ILE A 473 26.99 -16.27 -4.65
N ARG A 474 26.87 -17.32 -5.47
CA ARG A 474 27.36 -17.31 -6.84
C ARG A 474 26.35 -16.60 -7.75
N LYS A 475 26.75 -15.51 -8.42
CA LYS A 475 26.02 -14.89 -9.54
C LYS A 475 26.95 -14.76 -10.74
N ARG A 476 26.53 -15.30 -11.90
CA ARG A 476 27.30 -15.23 -13.17
C ARG A 476 28.78 -15.60 -12.97
N ASN A 477 29.03 -16.70 -12.23
CA ASN A 477 30.35 -17.23 -11.85
C ASN A 477 31.20 -16.40 -10.89
N ASN A 478 30.69 -15.28 -10.37
CA ASN A 478 31.37 -14.47 -9.35
C ASN A 478 30.72 -14.64 -7.98
N ALA A 479 31.54 -14.62 -6.94
CA ALA A 479 31.04 -14.43 -5.58
C ALA A 479 30.46 -13.01 -5.44
N THR A 480 29.20 -12.95 -5.00
CA THR A 480 28.48 -11.68 -4.79
C THR A 480 28.02 -11.61 -3.35
N LEU A 481 28.41 -10.54 -2.65
CA LEU A 481 27.96 -10.26 -1.28
C LEU A 481 26.47 -9.92 -1.27
N ILE A 482 25.69 -10.63 -0.47
CA ILE A 482 24.24 -10.42 -0.35
C ILE A 482 23.78 -10.03 1.06
N ASP A 483 24.62 -10.22 2.07
CA ASP A 483 24.31 -9.83 3.44
C ASP A 483 25.60 -9.52 4.20
N GLU A 484 25.60 -8.42 4.94
CA GLU A 484 26.65 -7.99 5.84
C GLU A 484 26.03 -7.48 7.16
N PHE A 485 26.55 -7.96 8.29
CA PHE A 485 26.24 -7.41 9.61
C PHE A 485 27.45 -6.71 10.21
N SER A 486 27.29 -5.41 10.49
CA SER A 486 28.28 -4.55 11.14
C SER A 486 28.42 -4.78 12.67
N GLY A 487 27.89 -5.88 13.21
CA GLY A 487 28.11 -6.30 14.61
C GLY A 487 27.15 -5.76 15.67
N TYR A 488 26.21 -4.85 15.34
CA TYR A 488 25.24 -4.33 16.32
C TYR A 488 24.29 -5.41 16.89
N LEU A 489 24.03 -6.48 16.12
CA LEU A 489 23.15 -7.59 16.50
C LEU A 489 23.92 -8.87 16.83
N LEU A 490 24.85 -9.25 15.95
CA LEU A 490 25.64 -10.47 16.10
C LEU A 490 26.91 -10.17 16.88
N THR A 491 26.87 -10.54 18.16
CA THR A 491 27.95 -10.39 19.13
C THR A 491 28.67 -11.72 19.38
N ALA A 492 29.64 -11.75 20.29
CA ALA A 492 30.29 -12.99 20.72
C ALA A 492 29.29 -14.03 21.28
N LYS A 493 28.12 -13.61 21.77
CA LYS A 493 27.04 -14.52 22.20
C LYS A 493 26.42 -15.31 21.05
N ASN A 494 26.61 -14.85 19.82
CA ASN A 494 26.08 -15.47 18.61
C ASN A 494 27.13 -16.31 17.88
N LYS A 495 28.26 -16.63 18.54
CA LYS A 495 29.30 -17.51 18.00
C LYS A 495 28.71 -18.87 17.64
N LEU A 496 29.02 -19.37 16.44
CA LEU A 496 28.65 -20.72 16.06
C LEU A 496 29.37 -21.74 16.97
N PRO A 497 28.73 -22.88 17.31
CA PRO A 497 29.37 -23.95 18.07
C PRO A 497 30.67 -24.42 17.40
N ASP A 498 31.72 -24.67 18.19
CA ASP A 498 33.03 -25.08 17.68
C ASP A 498 32.93 -26.33 16.79
N ARG A 499 32.09 -27.31 17.16
CA ARG A 499 31.79 -28.51 16.35
C ARG A 499 31.30 -28.24 14.93
N LEU A 500 30.71 -27.06 14.68
CA LEU A 500 30.28 -26.63 13.34
C LEU A 500 31.38 -25.83 12.64
N LEU A 501 32.15 -25.03 13.38
CA LEU A 501 33.31 -24.30 12.84
C LEU A 501 34.41 -25.25 12.36
N ASP A 502 34.52 -26.42 12.99
CA ASP A 502 35.44 -27.49 12.57
C ASP A 502 34.98 -28.18 11.27
N LYS A 503 33.72 -27.99 10.86
CA LYS A 503 33.21 -28.47 9.58
C LYS A 503 33.47 -27.41 8.51
N ASP A 504 34.13 -27.79 7.42
CA ASP A 504 34.34 -26.90 6.27
C ASP A 504 33.01 -26.53 5.57
N ILE A 505 32.10 -27.50 5.45
CA ILE A 505 30.77 -27.32 4.84
C ILE A 505 29.71 -27.88 5.78
N ILE A 506 28.67 -27.08 6.02
CA ILE A 506 27.49 -27.46 6.81
C ILE A 506 26.21 -27.24 6.01
N SER A 507 25.11 -27.81 6.49
CA SER A 507 23.78 -27.49 5.97
C SER A 507 23.28 -26.14 6.50
N PHE A 508 22.39 -25.50 5.75
CA PHE A 508 21.67 -24.30 6.17
C PHE A 508 20.92 -24.51 7.48
N LYS A 509 20.31 -25.69 7.67
CA LYS A 509 19.65 -26.07 8.94
C LYS A 509 20.65 -26.06 10.09
N GLU A 510 21.80 -26.72 9.93
CA GLU A 510 22.83 -26.71 10.97
C GLU A 510 23.27 -25.30 11.31
N PHE A 511 23.39 -24.41 10.32
CA PHE A 511 23.76 -23.01 10.55
C PHE A 511 22.68 -22.25 11.35
N VAL A 512 21.44 -22.22 10.85
CA VAL A 512 20.36 -21.36 11.38
C VAL A 512 19.86 -21.80 12.76
N PHE A 513 19.92 -23.10 13.04
CA PHE A 513 19.50 -23.71 14.30
C PHE A 513 20.71 -24.16 15.15
N SER A 514 21.87 -23.53 14.95
CA SER A 514 23.10 -23.86 15.70
C SER A 514 23.13 -23.29 17.12
N VAL A 515 22.40 -22.20 17.36
CA VAL A 515 22.30 -21.53 18.65
C VAL A 515 20.81 -21.29 18.94
N ASN A 516 20.41 -21.78 20.11
CA ASN A 516 19.05 -22.15 20.54
C ASN A 516 18.56 -23.46 19.91
#